data_AF-A0A2E5CBZ0-F1
#
_entry.id   AF-A0A2E5CBZ0-F1
#
_cell.length_a   1.000
_cell.length_b   1.000
_cell.length_c   1.000
_cell.angle_alpha   90.00
_cell.angle_beta   90.00
_cell.angle_gamma   90.00
#
_symmetry.space_group_name_H-M   'P 1'
#
loop_
_entity.id
_entity.type
_entity.pdbx_description
1 polymer ?
#
loop_
_entity_poly.entity_id
_entity_poly.type
_entity_poly.pdbx_seq_one_letter_code
_entity_poly.pdbx_strand_id
1 'polypeptide(L)'
;MKRFLLGLISLASMSSFASGSVECFNQAKETKDSYGTNIKTNQAIKLCSGSESFSPIECFNEAKGKTKDSYGTYINTNQAIKLCSGSESLSPIECFNEAKKIKDFSGSYLNTNQAIYLCSGSESLSPIECLNDAKKTKDFSGSYLNTNQAIELCAQRL
;
A
#
# COMPACT_ATOMS: atom_id res chain seq x y z
N MET A 1 23.69 -47.23 -18.68
CA MET A 1 24.29 -45.93 -18.25
C MET A 1 23.34 -44.80 -18.63
N LYS A 2 22.62 -44.21 -17.67
CA LYS A 2 22.01 -42.87 -17.78
C LYS A 2 21.75 -42.37 -16.36
N ARG A 3 22.58 -41.43 -15.93
CA ARG A 3 22.50 -40.75 -14.63
C ARG A 3 21.32 -39.77 -14.69
N PHE A 4 20.27 -40.00 -13.92
CA PHE A 4 19.23 -38.99 -13.67
C PHE A 4 19.68 -38.14 -12.48
N LEU A 5 20.32 -37.01 -12.78
CA LEU A 5 20.54 -35.92 -11.83
C LEU A 5 19.19 -35.20 -11.66
N LEU A 6 18.38 -35.65 -10.70
CA LEU A 6 17.22 -34.89 -10.23
C LEU A 6 17.74 -33.75 -9.35
N GLY A 7 17.59 -32.53 -9.88
CA GLY A 7 18.04 -31.29 -9.27
C GLY A 7 17.43 -31.07 -7.89
N LEU A 8 18.30 -30.79 -6.93
CA LEU A 8 17.96 -30.18 -5.64
C LEU A 8 17.45 -28.77 -5.91
N ILE A 9 16.14 -28.61 -6.08
CA ILE A 9 15.50 -27.29 -6.02
C ILE A 9 15.62 -26.84 -4.56
N SER A 10 16.42 -25.80 -4.36
CA SER A 10 16.74 -25.18 -3.07
C SER A 10 15.47 -24.86 -2.26
N LEU A 11 15.25 -25.59 -1.16
CA LEU A 11 14.26 -25.25 -0.13
C LEU A 11 14.68 -24.02 0.72
N ALA A 12 15.83 -23.39 0.43
CA ALA A 12 16.36 -22.30 1.24
C ALA A 12 15.62 -20.95 1.03
N SER A 13 14.83 -20.83 -0.04
CA SER A 13 14.07 -19.60 -0.30
C SER A 13 12.91 -19.44 0.69
N MET A 14 12.19 -20.51 1.05
CA MET A 14 11.02 -20.39 1.95
C MET A 14 11.39 -19.95 3.39
N SER A 15 12.62 -20.17 3.84
CA SER A 15 13.07 -19.76 5.18
C SER A 15 13.38 -18.27 5.32
N SER A 16 13.70 -17.54 4.23
CA SER A 16 14.00 -16.10 4.32
C SER A 16 12.74 -15.23 4.39
N PHE A 17 11.64 -15.65 3.75
CA PHE A 17 10.37 -14.91 3.80
C PHE A 17 9.74 -14.91 5.20
N ALA A 18 9.89 -16.03 5.93
CA ALA A 18 9.37 -16.15 7.29
C ALA A 18 10.15 -15.28 8.30
N SER A 19 11.45 -15.04 8.09
CA SER A 19 12.22 -14.19 9.01
C SER A 19 11.88 -12.72 8.83
N GLY A 20 11.75 -12.22 7.59
CA GLY A 20 11.47 -10.81 7.32
C GLY A 20 10.18 -10.30 7.97
N SER A 21 9.09 -11.06 7.87
CA SER A 21 7.80 -10.67 8.46
C SER A 21 7.81 -10.69 9.99
N VAL A 22 8.55 -11.62 10.61
CA VAL A 22 8.71 -11.71 12.07
C VAL A 22 9.60 -10.59 12.60
N GLU A 23 10.71 -10.28 11.90
CA GLU A 23 11.58 -9.17 12.22
C GLU A 23 10.85 -7.83 12.11
N CYS A 24 10.14 -7.62 11.00
CA CYS A 24 9.25 -6.46 10.84
C CYS A 24 8.25 -6.39 12.00
N PHE A 25 7.57 -7.49 12.34
CA PHE A 25 6.61 -7.50 13.44
C PHE A 25 7.25 -7.06 14.78
N ASN A 26 8.42 -7.60 15.11
CA ASN A 26 9.13 -7.27 16.35
C ASN A 26 9.51 -5.78 16.39
N GLN A 27 9.99 -5.22 15.29
CA GLN A 27 10.29 -3.78 15.23
C GLN A 27 9.04 -2.90 15.24
N ALA A 28 7.95 -3.35 14.61
CA ALA A 28 6.67 -2.63 14.62
C ALA A 28 6.10 -2.54 16.04
N LYS A 29 6.34 -3.54 16.90
CA LYS A 29 5.92 -3.53 18.31
C LYS A 29 6.60 -2.46 19.15
N GLU A 30 7.85 -2.11 18.82
CA GLU A 30 8.61 -1.05 19.47
C GLU A 30 8.33 0.35 18.87
N THR A 31 7.64 0.39 17.74
CA THR A 31 7.30 1.65 17.05
C THR A 31 6.14 2.37 17.75
N LYS A 32 6.27 3.70 17.89
CA LYS A 32 5.21 4.59 18.37
C LYS A 32 4.31 5.05 17.22
N ASP A 33 3.04 5.26 17.47
CA ASP A 33 2.14 5.90 16.51
C ASP A 33 2.20 7.43 16.58
N SER A 34 1.33 8.12 15.83
CA SER A 34 1.27 9.59 15.80
C SER A 34 0.96 10.23 17.16
N TYR A 35 0.49 9.46 18.14
CA TYR A 35 0.16 9.92 19.49
C TYR A 35 1.19 9.46 20.53
N GLY A 36 2.32 8.89 20.11
CA GLY A 36 3.36 8.38 21.01
C GLY A 36 3.00 7.05 21.69
N THR A 37 1.95 6.37 21.22
CA THR A 37 1.51 5.08 21.79
C THR A 37 2.12 3.91 21.00
N ASN A 38 2.49 2.81 21.67
CA ASN A 38 2.98 1.62 20.97
C ASN A 38 1.92 1.06 20.02
N ILE A 39 2.35 0.60 18.84
CA ILE A 39 1.47 -0.12 17.92
C ILE A 39 0.94 -1.41 18.58
N LYS A 40 -0.36 -1.65 18.44
CA LYS A 40 -1.03 -2.85 18.95
C LYS A 40 -0.59 -4.08 18.17
N THR A 41 -0.65 -5.25 18.79
CA THR A 41 -0.20 -6.51 18.16
C THR A 41 -0.90 -6.78 16.82
N ASN A 42 -2.22 -6.60 16.76
CA ASN A 42 -2.98 -6.78 15.52
C ASN A 42 -2.65 -5.73 14.44
N GLN A 43 -2.21 -4.53 14.82
CA GLN A 43 -1.75 -3.50 13.91
C GLN A 43 -0.37 -3.83 13.35
N ALA A 44 0.55 -4.31 14.19
CA ALA A 44 1.87 -4.79 13.76
C ALA A 44 1.74 -5.98 12.79
N ILE A 45 0.85 -6.94 13.08
CA ILE A 45 0.56 -8.04 12.15
C ILE A 45 0.07 -7.51 10.80
N LYS A 46 -0.90 -6.58 10.80
CA LYS A 46 -1.42 -6.00 9.54
C LYS A 46 -0.36 -5.26 8.75
N LEU A 47 0.56 -4.57 9.42
CA LEU A 47 1.61 -3.81 8.78
C LEU A 47 2.66 -4.73 8.12
N CYS A 48 3.05 -5.81 8.81
CA CYS A 48 4.19 -6.64 8.45
C CYS A 48 3.86 -7.99 7.82
N SER A 49 2.59 -8.38 7.75
CA SER A 49 2.17 -9.66 7.18
C SER A 49 2.63 -9.80 5.72
N GLY A 50 3.42 -10.84 5.44
CA GLY A 50 3.96 -11.11 4.12
C GLY A 50 5.11 -10.19 3.69
N SER A 51 5.59 -9.31 4.57
CA SER A 51 6.76 -8.47 4.30
C SER A 51 8.05 -9.28 4.34
N GLU A 52 8.98 -8.97 3.45
CA GLU A 52 10.34 -9.51 3.43
C GLU A 52 11.36 -8.55 4.04
N SER A 53 10.93 -7.32 4.38
CA SER A 53 11.78 -6.24 4.83
C SER A 53 11.12 -5.38 5.92
N PHE A 54 11.84 -4.33 6.34
CA PHE A 54 11.34 -3.28 7.22
C PHE A 54 10.63 -2.14 6.47
N SER A 55 10.54 -2.20 5.13
CA SER A 55 9.94 -1.15 4.30
C SER A 55 8.52 -0.74 4.75
N PRO A 56 7.63 -1.65 5.19
CA PRO A 56 6.33 -1.24 5.74
C PRO A 56 6.44 -0.35 6.98
N ILE A 57 7.43 -0.59 7.85
CA ILE A 57 7.67 0.24 9.03
C ILE A 57 8.23 1.60 8.65
N GLU A 58 9.17 1.65 7.69
CA GLU A 58 9.73 2.90 7.18
C GLU A 58 8.63 3.77 6.55
N CYS A 59 7.81 3.18 5.67
CA CYS A 59 6.62 3.82 5.13
C CYS A 59 5.68 4.28 6.25
N PHE A 60 5.37 3.42 7.23
CA PHE A 60 4.48 3.81 8.34
C PHE A 60 5.04 4.99 9.15
N ASN A 61 6.34 5.01 9.42
CA ASN A 61 7.01 6.08 10.17
C ASN A 61 7.02 7.40 9.41
N GLU A 62 7.13 7.34 8.08
CA GLU A 62 7.04 8.53 7.24
C GLU A 62 5.59 9.00 7.07
N ALA A 63 4.63 8.07 7.01
CA ALA A 63 3.23 8.41 6.83
C ALA A 63 2.60 9.00 8.11
N LYS A 64 2.89 8.40 9.28
CA LYS A 64 2.25 8.76 10.56
C LYS A 64 2.57 10.22 10.95
N GLY A 65 1.53 11.05 11.06
CA GLY A 65 1.69 12.43 11.54
C GLY A 65 2.39 13.39 10.58
N LYS A 66 2.76 12.95 9.37
CA LYS A 66 3.30 13.83 8.31
C LYS A 66 2.40 13.90 7.09
N THR A 67 1.75 12.79 6.75
CA THR A 67 0.86 12.72 5.59
C THR A 67 -0.53 13.27 5.92
N LYS A 68 -0.99 14.24 5.12
CA LYS A 68 -2.29 14.91 5.26
C LYS A 68 -3.26 14.51 4.16
N ASP A 69 -4.57 14.57 4.38
CA ASP A 69 -5.58 14.46 3.33
C ASP A 69 -5.72 15.75 2.49
N SER A 70 -6.63 15.75 1.52
CA SER A 70 -6.90 16.91 0.65
C SER A 70 -7.41 18.15 1.41
N TYR A 71 -7.83 17.98 2.67
CA TYR A 71 -8.33 19.05 3.54
C TYR A 71 -7.30 19.46 4.61
N GLY A 72 -6.09 18.88 4.56
CA GLY A 72 -5.01 19.20 5.50
C GLY A 72 -5.06 18.42 6.82
N THR A 73 -5.95 17.44 6.96
CA THR A 73 -6.04 16.60 8.16
C THR A 73 -5.02 15.49 8.10
N TYR A 74 -4.21 15.30 9.15
CA TYR A 74 -3.27 14.18 9.19
C TYR A 74 -3.99 12.83 9.18
N ILE A 75 -3.46 11.88 8.42
CA ILE A 75 -3.96 10.51 8.46
C ILE A 75 -3.67 9.88 9.82
N ASN A 76 -4.60 9.08 10.32
CA ASN A 76 -4.44 8.39 11.60
C ASN A 76 -3.61 7.11 11.48
N THR A 77 -3.26 6.52 12.62
CA THR A 77 -2.47 5.29 12.74
C THR A 77 -2.99 4.15 11.84
N ASN A 78 -4.29 3.90 11.83
CA ASN A 78 -4.86 2.80 11.03
C ASN A 78 -4.83 3.10 9.53
N GLN A 79 -4.94 4.36 9.14
CA GLN A 79 -4.82 4.80 7.76
C GLN A 79 -3.37 4.65 7.26
N ALA A 80 -2.38 5.05 8.06
CA ALA A 80 -0.97 4.83 7.75
C ALA A 80 -0.64 3.34 7.62
N ILE A 81 -1.16 2.49 8.53
CA ILE A 81 -0.98 1.03 8.42
C ILE A 81 -1.57 0.48 7.12
N LYS A 82 -2.79 0.90 6.75
CA LYS A 82 -3.42 0.45 5.50
C LYS A 82 -2.62 0.91 4.28
N LEU A 83 -2.11 2.13 4.28
CA LEU A 83 -1.34 2.65 3.16
C LEU A 83 -0.02 1.89 2.95
N CYS A 84 0.66 1.55 4.05
CA CYS A 84 2.01 0.98 4.04
C CYS A 84 2.05 -0.56 4.16
N SER A 85 0.91 -1.23 4.34
CA SER A 85 0.88 -2.70 4.43
C SER A 85 1.34 -3.33 3.11
N GLY A 86 2.40 -4.15 3.20
CA GLY A 86 3.00 -4.82 2.04
C GLY A 86 3.77 -3.89 1.10
N SER A 87 4.19 -2.70 1.57
CA SER A 87 5.01 -1.79 0.76
C SER A 87 6.48 -2.19 0.78
N GLU A 88 7.14 -2.16 -0.37
CA GLU A 88 8.59 -2.37 -0.47
C GLU A 88 9.40 -1.06 -0.44
N SER A 89 8.71 0.09 -0.48
CA SER A 89 9.31 1.43 -0.54
C SER A 89 8.39 2.50 0.07
N LEU A 90 8.76 3.78 -0.10
CA LEU A 90 7.92 4.93 0.23
C LEU A 90 6.91 5.31 -0.87
N SER A 91 6.90 4.58 -2.00
CA SER A 91 6.01 4.84 -3.14
C SER A 91 4.51 4.95 -2.78
N PRO A 92 3.95 4.20 -1.81
CA PRO A 92 2.56 4.40 -1.39
C PRO A 92 2.26 5.83 -0.91
N ILE A 93 3.22 6.47 -0.25
CA ILE A 93 3.08 7.85 0.25
C ILE A 93 3.08 8.83 -0.92
N GLU A 94 3.97 8.63 -1.89
CA GLU A 94 4.05 9.45 -3.11
C GLU A 94 2.75 9.32 -3.92
N CYS A 95 2.30 8.08 -4.16
CA CYS A 95 1.02 7.81 -4.80
C CYS A 95 -0.13 8.49 -4.04
N PHE A 96 -0.21 8.33 -2.71
CA PHE A 96 -1.27 8.94 -1.91
C PHE A 96 -1.25 10.47 -1.99
N ASN A 97 -0.05 11.07 -2.03
CA ASN A 97 0.12 12.51 -2.20
C ASN A 97 -0.38 13.03 -3.55
N GLU A 98 -0.18 12.27 -4.62
CA GLU A 98 -0.73 12.59 -5.94
C GLU A 98 -2.25 12.31 -6.01
N ALA A 99 -2.73 11.20 -5.45
CA ALA A 99 -4.15 10.83 -5.44
C ALA A 99 -5.04 11.93 -4.86
N LYS A 100 -4.60 12.59 -3.78
CA LYS A 100 -5.35 13.68 -3.13
C LYS A 100 -5.50 14.94 -3.98
N LYS A 101 -4.66 15.12 -5.00
CA LYS A 101 -4.76 16.25 -5.94
C LYS A 101 -5.77 15.96 -7.04
N ILE A 102 -6.19 14.70 -7.20
CA ILE A 102 -7.14 14.28 -8.22
C ILE A 102 -8.56 14.62 -7.77
N LYS A 103 -9.29 15.25 -8.69
CA LYS A 103 -10.74 15.46 -8.58
C LYS A 103 -11.47 14.32 -9.28
N ASP A 104 -12.56 13.88 -8.68
CA ASP A 104 -13.49 12.90 -9.23
C ASP A 104 -14.38 13.53 -10.32
N PHE A 105 -15.32 12.75 -10.86
CA PHE A 105 -16.23 13.21 -11.92
C PHE A 105 -17.19 14.32 -11.48
N SER A 106 -17.42 14.49 -10.17
CA SER A 106 -18.22 15.58 -9.60
C SER A 106 -17.38 16.86 -9.36
N GLY A 107 -16.06 16.80 -9.58
CA GLY A 107 -15.14 17.89 -9.27
C GLY A 107 -14.65 17.92 -7.81
N SER A 108 -15.00 16.90 -7.02
CA SER A 108 -14.60 16.76 -5.61
C SER A 108 -13.29 15.98 -5.49
N TYR A 109 -12.44 16.31 -4.52
CA TYR A 109 -11.21 15.51 -4.30
C TYR A 109 -11.54 14.08 -3.85
N LEU A 110 -10.65 13.14 -4.17
CA LEU A 110 -10.72 11.80 -3.58
C LEU A 110 -10.67 11.90 -2.06
N ASN A 111 -11.54 11.16 -1.38
CA ASN A 111 -11.47 11.08 0.07
C ASN A 111 -10.26 10.24 0.51
N THR A 112 -9.88 10.38 1.78
CA THR A 112 -8.70 9.71 2.35
C THR A 112 -8.72 8.20 2.17
N ASN A 113 -9.88 7.55 2.32
CA ASN A 113 -9.96 6.08 2.18
C ASN A 113 -9.88 5.63 0.72
N GLN A 114 -10.43 6.42 -0.21
CA GLN A 114 -10.27 6.18 -1.66
C GLN A 114 -8.80 6.26 -2.08
N ALA A 115 -8.10 7.32 -1.65
CA ALA A 115 -6.68 7.49 -1.94
C ALA A 115 -5.82 6.39 -1.29
N ILE A 116 -6.12 5.99 -0.05
CA ILE A 116 -5.42 4.86 0.60
C ILE A 116 -5.66 3.56 -0.15
N TYR A 117 -6.90 3.28 -0.53
CA TYR A 117 -7.22 2.04 -1.24
C TYR A 117 -6.51 1.98 -2.60
N LEU A 118 -6.48 3.10 -3.34
CA LEU A 118 -5.78 3.19 -4.62
C LEU A 118 -4.26 2.96 -4.50
N CYS A 119 -3.65 3.44 -3.43
CA CYS A 119 -2.18 3.51 -3.29
C CYS A 119 -1.59 2.51 -2.30
N SER A 120 -2.41 1.65 -1.69
CA SER A 120 -1.94 0.70 -0.67
C SER A 120 -0.94 -0.28 -1.26
N GLY A 121 0.31 -0.25 -0.76
CA GLY A 121 1.38 -1.12 -1.24
C GLY A 121 1.79 -0.90 -2.70
N SER A 122 1.48 0.25 -3.30
CA SER A 122 1.91 0.57 -4.67
C SER A 122 3.44 0.75 -4.74
N GLU A 123 4.09 0.24 -5.77
CA GLU A 123 5.53 0.40 -5.99
C GLU A 123 5.88 1.66 -6.81
N SER A 124 4.87 2.32 -7.39
CA SER A 124 5.05 3.47 -8.29
C SER A 124 3.80 4.38 -8.30
N LEU A 125 3.78 5.34 -9.23
CA LEU A 125 2.62 6.18 -9.54
C LEU A 125 1.65 5.52 -10.54
N SER A 126 1.87 4.27 -10.96
CA SER A 126 1.01 3.58 -11.93
C SER A 126 -0.49 3.54 -11.55
N PRO A 127 -0.90 3.43 -10.26
CA PRO A 127 -2.32 3.56 -9.91
C PRO A 127 -2.93 4.92 -10.27
N ILE A 128 -2.12 5.99 -10.22
CA ILE A 128 -2.53 7.35 -10.57
C ILE A 128 -2.69 7.49 -12.08
N GLU A 129 -1.72 6.97 -12.84
CA GLU A 129 -1.77 6.94 -14.31
C GLU A 129 -2.99 6.15 -14.79
N CYS A 130 -3.19 4.95 -14.24
CA CYS A 130 -4.36 4.12 -14.48
C CYS A 130 -5.66 4.88 -14.18
N LEU A 131 -5.78 5.53 -13.02
CA LEU A 131 -7.00 6.25 -12.65
C LEU A 131 -7.30 7.38 -13.65
N ASN A 132 -6.29 8.13 -14.08
CA ASN A 132 -6.46 9.20 -15.05
C ASN A 132 -6.95 8.69 -16.42
N ASP A 133 -6.56 7.48 -16.81
CA ASP A 133 -7.00 6.86 -18.06
C ASP A 133 -8.35 6.15 -17.93
N ALA A 134 -8.62 5.50 -16.81
CA ALA A 134 -9.92 4.92 -16.47
C ALA A 134 -11.02 5.98 -16.50
N LYS A 135 -10.73 7.22 -16.07
CA LYS A 135 -11.66 8.35 -16.15
C LYS A 135 -12.07 8.75 -17.57
N LYS A 136 -11.29 8.39 -18.58
CA LYS A 136 -11.59 8.66 -20.00
C LYS A 136 -12.23 7.47 -20.69
N THR A 137 -12.26 6.31 -20.02
CA THR A 137 -12.70 5.04 -20.59
C THR A 137 -14.21 4.88 -20.46
N LYS A 138 -14.82 4.36 -21.52
CA LYS A 138 -16.22 3.96 -21.56
C LYS A 138 -16.32 2.44 -21.56
N ASP A 139 -17.31 1.91 -20.86
CA ASP A 139 -17.67 0.51 -20.98
C ASP A 139 -18.37 0.21 -22.32
N PHE A 140 -18.75 -1.06 -22.53
CA PHE A 140 -19.41 -1.49 -23.77
C PHE A 140 -20.79 -0.81 -24.00
N SER A 141 -21.42 -0.29 -22.94
CA SER A 141 -22.68 0.46 -23.03
C SER A 141 -22.47 1.93 -23.43
N GLY A 142 -21.21 2.37 -23.51
CA GLY A 142 -20.84 3.77 -23.76
C GLY A 142 -20.86 4.63 -22.50
N SER A 143 -21.00 4.04 -21.32
CA SER A 143 -21.03 4.73 -20.03
C SER A 143 -19.62 4.89 -19.46
N TYR A 144 -19.34 6.03 -18.84
CA TYR A 144 -18.08 6.21 -18.10
C TYR A 144 -18.10 5.41 -16.79
N LEU A 145 -16.93 4.89 -16.41
CA LEU A 145 -16.76 4.33 -15.07
C LEU A 145 -17.01 5.42 -14.01
N ASN A 146 -17.65 5.06 -12.91
CA ASN A 146 -17.70 5.95 -11.75
C ASN A 146 -16.37 5.91 -10.97
N THR A 147 -16.20 6.86 -10.05
CA THR A 147 -14.94 7.03 -9.29
C THR A 147 -14.50 5.75 -8.58
N ASN A 148 -15.43 5.04 -7.95
CA ASN A 148 -15.10 3.83 -7.19
C ASN A 148 -14.73 2.67 -8.12
N GLN A 149 -15.43 2.51 -9.25
CA GLN A 149 -15.09 1.51 -10.25
C GLN A 149 -13.69 1.75 -10.85
N ALA A 150 -13.38 3.02 -11.17
CA ALA A 150 -12.07 3.37 -11.69
C ALA A 150 -10.95 3.14 -10.67
N ILE A 151 -11.20 3.45 -9.39
CA ILE A 151 -10.28 3.15 -8.29
C ILE A 151 -10.10 1.65 -8.12
N GLU A 152 -11.19 0.87 -8.13
CA GLU A 152 -11.15 -0.59 -7.99
C GLU A 152 -10.35 -1.27 -9.09
N LEU A 153 -10.48 -0.77 -10.32
CA LEU A 153 -9.67 -1.22 -11.45
C LEU A 153 -8.18 -0.95 -11.26
N CYS A 154 -7.83 0.20 -10.66
CA CYS A 154 -6.46 0.72 -10.62
C CYS A 154 -5.71 0.47 -9.30
N ALA A 155 -6.38 0.01 -8.25
CA ALA A 155 -5.80 -0.27 -6.94
C ALA A 155 -4.94 -1.56 -6.90
N GLN A 156 -4.61 -2.17 -8.05
CA GLN A 156 -3.84 -3.41 -8.08
C GLN A 156 -2.35 -3.15 -7.86
N ARG A 157 -1.72 -4.03 -7.08
CA ARG A 157 -0.27 -4.10 -6.88
C ARG A 157 0.39 -4.57 -8.17
N LEU A 158 0.93 -3.65 -8.96
CA LEU A 158 1.82 -3.93 -10.07
C LEU A 158 3.18 -3.29 -9.81
#